data_AF-A0A011QK31-F1
#
_entry.id   AF-A0A011QK31-F1
#
_cell.length_a   1.000
_cell.length_b   1.000
_cell.length_c   1.000
_cell.angle_alpha   90.00
_cell.angle_beta   90.00
_cell.angle_gamma   90.00
#
_symmetry.space_group_name_H-M   'P 1'
#
loop_
_entity.id
_entity.type
_entity.pdbx_description
1 polymer ?
#
loop_
_entity_poly.entity_id
_entity_poly.type
_entity_poly.pdbx_seq_one_letter_code
_entity_poly.pdbx_strand_id
1 'polypeptide(L)'
;MYKARIKILVQALGIDEFRRQVEAEWSHLKEGPTTVPDEEFARIAAHFAPPAWATLPAVDEGHAARVAGDLAFANWVRRCVHPHRTPGYAAVTLSLKAPGAAPGDISDTQMLVVADLAERFSFGELRVTHEQNIVLADVRQSDLHELWQTARRHRLATANIGLLTDIICCPGGDLCALANARSVPIADAVNEKFDDLDYLYDIGDISLNISGCMNSCGHHHVANIGILGVDKHDEEWYQITVGGQQGNAAAIGKVIGPSFHAHEVPLVIEALVTVYIEQRLPSERFIDTLQRIGIEPFKVRAYAGRDRRRGASQESREIVNV
;
A
#
# COMPACT_ATOMS: atom_id res chain seq x y z
N MET A 1 12.23 29.55 8.21
CA MET A 1 12.13 28.20 7.62
C MET A 1 11.78 28.35 6.14
N TYR A 2 12.72 28.13 5.24
CA TYR A 2 12.50 28.30 3.80
C TYR A 2 11.59 27.17 3.29
N LYS A 3 10.47 27.55 2.67
CA LYS A 3 9.51 26.63 2.07
C LYS A 3 10.05 26.11 0.73
N ALA A 4 10.92 25.09 0.76
CA ALA A 4 11.72 24.65 -0.40
C ALA A 4 11.06 23.63 -1.36
N ARG A 5 9.77 23.29 -1.17
CA ARG A 5 9.09 22.29 -2.04
C ARG A 5 8.52 22.97 -3.29
N ILE A 6 8.71 22.36 -4.46
CA ILE A 6 8.19 22.87 -5.75
C ILE A 6 6.69 23.19 -5.72
N LYS A 7 5.88 22.38 -5.01
CA LYS A 7 4.44 22.62 -4.84
C LYS A 7 4.11 23.99 -4.23
N ILE A 8 4.99 24.51 -3.37
CA ILE A 8 4.82 25.82 -2.72
C ILE A 8 5.14 26.93 -3.70
N LEU A 9 6.17 26.74 -4.54
CA LEU A 9 6.50 27.68 -5.61
C LEU A 9 5.36 27.77 -6.64
N VAL A 10 4.82 26.62 -7.08
CA VAL A 10 3.67 26.56 -8.00
C VAL A 10 2.45 27.26 -7.41
N GLN A 11 2.16 27.05 -6.11
CA GLN A 11 1.06 27.74 -5.42
C GLN A 11 1.27 29.25 -5.32
N ALA A 12 2.50 29.71 -5.11
CA ALA A 12 2.81 31.12 -4.97
C ALA A 12 2.79 31.88 -6.31
N LEU A 13 3.28 31.26 -7.38
CA LEU A 13 3.32 31.88 -8.72
C LEU A 13 2.00 31.72 -9.49
N GLY A 14 1.27 30.64 -9.25
CA GLY A 14 0.22 30.16 -10.14
C GLY A 14 0.78 29.30 -11.27
N ILE A 15 -0.03 28.33 -11.74
CA ILE A 15 0.42 27.32 -12.70
C ILE A 15 0.85 27.92 -14.05
N ASP A 16 0.22 29.00 -14.49
CA ASP A 16 0.51 29.61 -15.79
C ASP A 16 1.85 30.36 -15.79
N GLU A 17 2.14 31.12 -14.73
CA GLU A 17 3.43 31.81 -14.60
C GLU A 17 4.56 30.82 -14.34
N PHE A 18 4.33 29.80 -13.51
CA PHE A 18 5.29 28.72 -13.33
C PHE A 18 5.61 28.04 -14.66
N ARG A 19 4.58 27.70 -15.47
CA ARG A 19 4.75 27.14 -16.81
C ARG A 19 5.58 28.07 -17.70
N ARG A 20 5.24 29.37 -17.75
CA ARG A 20 5.96 30.36 -18.55
C ARG A 20 7.45 30.41 -18.19
N GLN A 21 7.80 30.38 -16.90
CA GLN A 21 9.19 30.38 -16.44
C GLN A 21 9.91 29.07 -16.78
N VAL A 22 9.26 27.91 -16.59
CA VAL A 22 9.82 26.61 -16.98
C VAL A 22 10.10 26.57 -18.48
N GLU A 23 9.16 27.01 -19.32
CA GLU A 23 9.33 27.04 -20.78
C GLU A 23 10.43 28.02 -21.21
N ALA A 24 10.53 29.18 -20.55
CA ALA A 24 11.59 30.15 -20.82
C ALA A 24 12.97 29.55 -20.51
N GLU A 25 13.14 28.90 -19.36
CA GLU A 25 14.40 28.25 -18.99
C GLU A 25 14.69 27.04 -19.89
N TRP A 26 13.70 26.20 -20.15
CA TRP A 26 13.83 25.04 -21.04
C TRP A 26 14.25 25.45 -22.45
N SER A 27 13.76 26.59 -22.96
CA SER A 27 14.16 27.10 -24.28
C SER A 27 15.66 27.37 -24.42
N HIS A 28 16.34 27.68 -23.31
CA HIS A 28 17.81 27.86 -23.27
C HIS A 28 18.56 26.53 -23.10
N LEU A 29 17.91 25.51 -22.51
CA LEU A 29 18.55 24.25 -22.12
C LEU A 29 18.36 23.10 -23.11
N LYS A 30 17.29 23.11 -23.91
CA LYS A 30 16.86 21.96 -24.73
C LYS A 30 17.85 21.52 -25.82
N GLU A 31 18.74 22.42 -26.26
CA GLU A 31 19.85 22.13 -27.19
C GLU A 31 21.22 22.22 -26.48
N GLY A 32 21.21 22.22 -25.14
CA GLY A 32 22.39 22.42 -24.30
C GLY A 32 23.15 21.14 -24.00
N PRO A 33 24.20 21.21 -23.17
CA PRO A 33 25.03 20.05 -22.80
C PRO A 33 24.28 18.97 -22.00
N THR A 34 23.07 19.27 -21.50
CA THR A 34 22.20 18.32 -20.80
C THR A 34 21.26 17.55 -21.72
N THR A 35 21.22 17.87 -23.02
CA THR A 35 20.44 17.12 -24.00
C THR A 35 21.03 15.73 -24.13
N VAL A 36 20.23 14.70 -23.89
CA VAL A 36 20.66 13.30 -23.98
C VAL A 36 20.70 12.91 -25.46
N PRO A 37 21.89 12.66 -26.04
CA PRO A 37 21.98 12.23 -27.44
C PRO A 37 21.41 10.82 -27.64
N ASP A 38 20.96 10.50 -28.85
CA ASP A 38 20.41 9.18 -29.19
C ASP A 38 21.40 8.04 -28.88
N GLU A 39 22.70 8.28 -29.07
CA GLU A 39 23.75 7.32 -28.73
C GLU A 39 23.81 7.02 -27.22
N GLU A 40 23.64 8.05 -26.38
CA GLU A 40 23.65 7.90 -24.93
C GLU A 40 22.37 7.23 -24.44
N PHE A 41 21.23 7.60 -25.04
CA PHE A 41 19.97 6.90 -24.80
C PHE A 41 20.08 5.42 -25.16
N ALA A 42 20.62 5.10 -26.34
CA ALA A 42 20.82 3.72 -26.79
C ALA A 42 21.78 2.94 -25.87
N ARG A 43 22.87 3.58 -25.42
CA ARG A 43 23.82 3.00 -24.46
C ARG A 43 23.13 2.66 -23.14
N ILE A 44 22.32 3.56 -22.59
CA ILE A 44 21.57 3.30 -21.35
C ILE A 44 20.51 2.22 -21.59
N ALA A 45 19.73 2.32 -22.67
CA ALA A 45 18.68 1.36 -23.00
C ALA A 45 19.20 -0.08 -23.16
N ALA A 46 20.44 -0.26 -23.66
CA ALA A 46 21.08 -1.57 -23.79
C ALA A 46 21.28 -2.30 -22.44
N HIS A 47 21.32 -1.58 -21.30
CA HIS A 47 21.40 -2.18 -19.96
C HIS A 47 20.07 -2.77 -19.47
N PHE A 48 18.96 -2.50 -20.18
CA PHE A 48 17.62 -2.98 -19.84
C PHE A 48 17.10 -3.98 -20.89
N ALA A 49 18.01 -4.70 -21.54
CA ALA A 49 17.65 -5.76 -22.48
C ALA A 49 16.80 -6.83 -21.77
N PRO A 50 15.74 -7.33 -22.42
CA PRO A 50 14.94 -8.40 -21.83
C PRO A 50 15.81 -9.66 -21.60
N PRO A 51 15.53 -10.45 -20.55
CA PRO A 51 16.21 -11.71 -20.35
C PRO A 51 15.87 -12.70 -21.48
N ALA A 52 16.68 -13.75 -21.58
CA ALA A 52 16.51 -14.80 -22.59
C ALA A 52 15.31 -15.71 -22.26
N TRP A 53 14.09 -15.20 -22.44
CA TRP A 53 12.87 -15.99 -22.25
C TRP A 53 12.81 -17.13 -23.24
N ALA A 54 12.29 -18.28 -22.77
CA ALA A 54 11.95 -19.38 -23.67
C ALA A 54 10.65 -19.09 -24.42
N THR A 55 10.50 -19.67 -25.61
CA THR A 55 9.21 -19.76 -26.30
C THR A 55 8.36 -20.83 -25.63
N LEU A 56 7.31 -20.41 -24.93
CA LEU A 56 6.42 -21.28 -24.17
C LEU A 56 4.96 -21.09 -24.62
N PRO A 57 4.08 -22.10 -24.44
CA PRO A 57 2.65 -21.91 -24.63
C PRO A 57 2.10 -20.89 -23.63
N ALA A 58 1.03 -20.19 -24.01
CA ALA A 58 0.38 -19.20 -23.13
C ALA A 58 -0.26 -19.83 -21.88
N VAL A 59 -0.65 -21.10 -21.97
CA VAL A 59 -1.25 -21.88 -20.90
C VAL A 59 -0.35 -23.07 -20.59
N ASP A 60 0.03 -23.20 -19.33
CA ASP A 60 0.67 -24.40 -18.80
C ASP A 60 -0.39 -25.31 -18.15
N GLU A 61 -0.60 -26.51 -18.70
CA GLU A 61 -1.63 -27.45 -18.22
C GLU A 61 -1.34 -27.95 -16.80
N GLY A 62 -0.06 -28.11 -16.44
CA GLY A 62 0.35 -28.53 -15.10
C GLY A 62 0.04 -27.46 -14.05
N HIS A 63 0.29 -26.19 -14.39
CA HIS A 63 -0.10 -25.03 -13.59
C HIS A 63 -1.62 -24.98 -13.42
N ALA A 64 -2.38 -25.09 -14.51
CA ALA A 64 -3.84 -25.06 -14.48
C ALA A 64 -4.43 -26.19 -13.60
N ALA A 65 -3.89 -27.41 -13.71
CA ALA A 65 -4.29 -28.53 -12.87
C ALA A 65 -4.00 -28.29 -11.38
N ARG A 66 -2.84 -27.70 -11.05
CA ARG A 66 -2.49 -27.35 -9.66
C ARG A 66 -3.39 -26.27 -9.09
N VAL A 67 -3.74 -25.25 -9.87
CA VAL A 67 -4.71 -24.22 -9.46
C VAL A 67 -6.09 -24.83 -9.20
N ALA A 68 -6.53 -25.79 -10.01
CA ALA A 68 -7.80 -26.50 -9.77
C ALA A 68 -7.76 -27.45 -8.56
N GLY A 69 -6.59 -27.99 -8.20
CA GLY A 69 -6.43 -29.00 -7.16
C GLY A 69 -6.06 -28.49 -5.76
N ASP A 70 -5.54 -27.26 -5.63
CA ASP A 70 -5.11 -26.69 -4.35
C ASP A 70 -5.69 -25.27 -4.16
N LEU A 71 -6.66 -25.14 -3.25
CA LEU A 71 -7.34 -23.88 -2.97
C LEU A 71 -6.39 -22.80 -2.41
N ALA A 72 -5.42 -23.18 -1.58
CA ALA A 72 -4.48 -22.22 -1.01
C ALA A 72 -3.53 -21.68 -2.08
N PHE A 73 -3.08 -22.55 -2.98
CA PHE A 73 -2.31 -22.14 -4.15
C PHE A 73 -3.16 -21.27 -5.09
N ALA A 74 -4.41 -21.63 -5.35
CA ALA A 74 -5.32 -20.85 -6.19
C ALA A 74 -5.56 -19.43 -5.65
N ASN A 75 -5.75 -19.29 -4.34
CA ASN A 75 -5.91 -17.99 -3.68
C ASN A 75 -4.63 -17.15 -3.79
N TRP A 76 -3.47 -17.77 -3.59
CA TRP A 76 -2.18 -17.10 -3.79
C TRP A 76 -1.98 -16.67 -5.25
N VAL A 77 -2.25 -17.54 -6.23
CA VAL A 77 -2.17 -17.20 -7.65
C VAL A 77 -3.06 -16.00 -7.98
N ARG A 78 -4.31 -15.99 -7.49
CA ARG A 78 -5.26 -14.90 -7.73
C ARG A 78 -4.76 -13.54 -7.24
N ARG A 79 -4.02 -13.50 -6.14
CA ARG A 79 -3.63 -12.25 -5.47
C ARG A 79 -2.19 -11.84 -5.78
N CYS A 80 -1.28 -12.80 -5.89
CA CYS A 80 0.15 -12.55 -5.95
C CYS A 80 0.75 -12.77 -7.34
N VAL A 81 0.01 -13.35 -8.29
CA VAL A 81 0.53 -13.64 -9.64
C VAL A 81 -0.14 -12.73 -10.65
N HIS A 82 0.68 -12.05 -11.45
CA HIS A 82 0.27 -11.05 -12.42
C HIS A 82 0.57 -11.50 -13.85
N PRO A 83 -0.27 -11.13 -14.83
CA PRO A 83 0.00 -11.41 -16.23
C PRO A 83 1.34 -10.83 -16.68
N HIS A 84 2.05 -11.58 -17.52
CA HIS A 84 3.28 -11.13 -18.15
C HIS A 84 3.08 -10.93 -19.66
N ARG A 85 3.87 -10.04 -20.26
CA ARG A 85 3.80 -9.75 -21.70
C ARG A 85 4.23 -10.92 -22.59
N THR A 86 5.08 -11.80 -22.06
CA THR A 86 5.60 -12.98 -22.75
C THR A 86 4.79 -14.21 -22.35
N PRO A 87 4.21 -14.97 -23.31
CA PRO A 87 3.47 -16.20 -23.05
C PRO A 87 4.25 -17.22 -22.20
N GLY A 88 3.56 -17.92 -21.30
CA GLY A 88 4.14 -18.92 -20.40
C GLY A 88 4.94 -18.36 -19.22
N TYR A 89 5.02 -17.03 -19.09
CA TYR A 89 5.60 -16.34 -17.95
C TYR A 89 4.53 -15.59 -17.15
N ALA A 90 4.87 -15.21 -15.92
CA ALA A 90 4.09 -14.42 -14.99
C ALA A 90 5.02 -13.60 -14.09
N ALA A 91 4.52 -12.48 -13.57
CA ALA A 91 5.19 -11.76 -12.49
C ALA A 91 4.60 -12.20 -11.14
N VAL A 92 5.42 -12.28 -10.11
CA VAL A 92 5.02 -12.75 -8.77
C VAL A 92 5.37 -11.69 -7.74
N THR A 93 4.39 -11.25 -6.97
CA THR A 93 4.59 -10.42 -5.78
C THR A 93 4.73 -11.30 -4.53
N LEU A 94 5.91 -11.29 -3.92
CA LEU A 94 6.15 -11.84 -2.59
C LEU A 94 5.69 -10.81 -1.54
N SER A 95 4.73 -11.19 -0.71
CA SER A 95 4.18 -10.32 0.33
C SER A 95 5.15 -10.24 1.51
N LEU A 96 5.52 -9.01 1.90
CA LEU A 96 6.27 -8.73 3.13
C LEU A 96 5.34 -8.30 4.28
N LYS A 97 4.08 -8.71 4.22
CA LYS A 97 3.02 -8.28 5.15
C LYS A 97 2.28 -9.47 5.73
N ALA A 98 3.05 -10.47 6.15
CA ALA A 98 2.51 -11.58 6.91
C ALA A 98 2.09 -11.09 8.32
N PRO A 99 0.98 -11.61 8.90
CA PRO A 99 0.53 -11.22 10.24
C PRO A 99 1.65 -11.35 11.28
N GLY A 100 1.85 -10.35 12.14
CA GLY A 100 2.89 -10.34 13.16
C GLY A 100 4.32 -10.03 12.64
N ALA A 101 4.44 -9.52 11.42
CA ALA A 101 5.64 -8.85 10.93
C ALA A 101 5.31 -7.40 10.58
N ALA A 102 6.23 -6.48 10.88
CA ALA A 102 6.07 -5.08 10.50
C ALA A 102 5.96 -4.96 8.97
N PRO A 103 4.99 -4.23 8.41
CA PRO A 103 4.81 -4.19 6.97
C PRO A 103 6.04 -3.67 6.24
N GLY A 104 6.55 -4.47 5.29
CA GLY A 104 7.71 -4.13 4.48
C GLY A 104 9.06 -4.56 5.07
N ASP A 105 9.09 -5.05 6.31
CA ASP A 105 10.31 -5.60 6.90
C ASP A 105 10.62 -6.99 6.31
N ILE A 106 11.91 -7.26 6.17
CA ILE A 106 12.43 -8.55 5.73
C ILE A 106 13.70 -8.87 6.51
N SER A 107 13.78 -10.10 7.05
CA SER A 107 14.97 -10.59 7.75
C SER A 107 16.10 -10.94 6.79
N ASP A 108 17.34 -10.99 7.28
CA ASP A 108 18.52 -11.47 6.55
C ASP A 108 18.30 -12.89 5.97
N THR A 109 17.68 -13.78 6.76
CA THR A 109 17.32 -15.14 6.32
C THR A 109 16.32 -15.12 5.17
N GLN A 110 15.29 -14.28 5.23
CA GLN A 110 14.34 -14.13 4.12
C GLN A 110 14.99 -13.47 2.90
N MET A 111 15.92 -12.53 3.08
CA MET A 111 16.65 -11.90 1.98
C MET A 111 17.46 -12.92 1.18
N LEU A 112 18.15 -13.86 1.86
CA LEU A 112 18.86 -14.96 1.19
C LEU A 112 17.89 -15.86 0.42
N VAL A 113 16.74 -16.22 1.01
CA VAL A 113 15.71 -17.01 0.32
C VAL A 113 15.19 -16.29 -0.93
N VAL A 114 14.91 -14.99 -0.84
CA VAL A 114 14.44 -14.20 -1.98
C VAL A 114 15.51 -14.12 -3.07
N ALA A 115 16.80 -14.00 -2.71
CA ALA A 115 17.90 -14.04 -3.66
C ALA A 115 17.96 -15.38 -4.40
N ASP A 116 17.84 -16.50 -3.68
CA ASP A 116 17.78 -17.84 -4.29
C ASP A 116 16.56 -18.00 -5.20
N LEU A 117 15.39 -17.48 -4.80
CA LEU A 117 14.18 -17.50 -5.64
C LEU A 117 14.38 -16.65 -6.91
N ALA A 118 15.02 -15.49 -6.82
CA ALA A 118 15.32 -14.63 -7.95
C ALA A 118 16.29 -15.32 -8.93
N GLU A 119 17.38 -15.90 -8.43
CA GLU A 119 18.36 -16.64 -9.24
C GLU A 119 17.72 -17.81 -9.99
N ARG A 120 16.88 -18.58 -9.29
CA ARG A 120 16.27 -19.80 -9.85
C ARG A 120 15.11 -19.50 -10.80
N PHE A 121 14.27 -18.53 -10.47
CA PHE A 121 12.97 -18.34 -11.13
C PHE A 121 12.80 -17.01 -11.85
N SER A 122 13.68 -16.03 -11.65
CA SER A 122 13.52 -14.67 -12.20
C SER A 122 14.83 -14.08 -12.72
N PHE A 123 15.69 -14.94 -13.28
CA PHE A 123 16.95 -14.54 -13.93
C PHE A 123 17.91 -13.71 -13.06
N GLY A 124 17.89 -13.94 -11.74
CA GLY A 124 18.71 -13.20 -10.79
C GLY A 124 18.21 -11.78 -10.50
N GLU A 125 17.03 -11.39 -11.00
CA GLU A 125 16.46 -10.07 -10.80
C GLU A 125 15.24 -10.08 -9.87
N LEU A 126 15.12 -9.02 -9.08
CA LEU A 126 13.95 -8.69 -8.30
C LEU A 126 13.71 -7.18 -8.31
N ARG A 127 12.50 -6.76 -7.94
CA ARG A 127 12.13 -5.34 -7.83
C ARG A 127 11.45 -5.10 -6.48
N VAL A 128 11.83 -4.02 -5.79
CA VAL A 128 11.12 -3.56 -4.58
C VAL A 128 10.06 -2.55 -5.01
N THR A 129 8.82 -2.76 -4.60
CA THR A 129 7.70 -1.89 -4.96
C THR A 129 7.53 -0.75 -3.95
N HIS A 130 6.89 0.35 -4.35
CA HIS A 130 6.51 1.42 -3.42
C HIS A 130 5.49 0.94 -2.37
N GLU A 131 4.79 -0.15 -2.68
CA GLU A 131 3.90 -0.85 -1.76
C GLU A 131 4.66 -1.72 -0.76
N GLN A 132 6.00 -1.66 -0.70
CA GLN A 132 6.83 -2.39 0.27
C GLN A 132 6.75 -3.91 0.13
N ASN A 133 6.56 -4.41 -1.10
CA ASN A 133 6.63 -5.84 -1.43
C ASN A 133 7.76 -6.10 -2.45
N ILE A 134 8.07 -7.36 -2.71
CA ILE A 134 9.09 -7.77 -3.69
C ILE A 134 8.43 -8.40 -4.90
N VAL A 135 8.89 -8.06 -6.10
CA VAL A 135 8.42 -8.64 -7.36
C VAL A 135 9.53 -9.44 -8.05
N LEU A 136 9.20 -10.68 -8.39
CA LEU A 136 9.92 -11.55 -9.31
C LEU A 136 9.21 -11.46 -10.66
N ALA A 137 9.77 -10.75 -11.63
CA ALA A 137 9.02 -10.31 -12.81
C ALA A 137 8.88 -11.39 -13.89
N ASP A 138 9.80 -12.36 -13.91
CA ASP A 138 10.02 -13.22 -15.07
C ASP A 138 9.94 -14.71 -14.73
N VAL A 139 8.88 -15.11 -14.01
CA VAL A 139 8.68 -16.49 -13.53
C VAL A 139 7.91 -17.34 -14.55
N ARG A 140 8.40 -18.54 -14.87
CA ARG A 140 7.66 -19.49 -15.72
C ARG A 140 6.42 -20.01 -14.98
N GLN A 141 5.29 -20.13 -15.68
CA GLN A 141 4.05 -20.63 -15.07
C GLN A 141 4.21 -22.04 -14.47
N SER A 142 5.00 -22.91 -15.10
CA SER A 142 5.34 -24.26 -14.62
C SER A 142 5.97 -24.26 -13.22
N ASP A 143 6.68 -23.18 -12.87
CA ASP A 143 7.53 -23.10 -11.68
C ASP A 143 6.80 -22.44 -10.50
N LEU A 144 5.65 -21.79 -10.77
CA LEU A 144 4.90 -21.00 -9.78
C LEU A 144 4.58 -21.77 -8.50
N HIS A 145 4.23 -23.04 -8.61
CA HIS A 145 3.88 -23.85 -7.45
C HIS A 145 5.10 -24.19 -6.58
N GLU A 146 6.26 -24.46 -7.19
CA GLU A 146 7.49 -24.70 -6.43
C GLU A 146 7.98 -23.43 -5.73
N LEU A 147 7.94 -22.30 -6.46
CA LEU A 147 8.22 -20.98 -5.91
C LEU A 147 7.30 -20.69 -4.74
N TRP A 148 5.98 -20.86 -4.90
CA TRP A 148 4.99 -20.64 -3.84
C TRP A 148 5.26 -21.50 -2.60
N GLN A 149 5.52 -22.80 -2.77
CA GLN A 149 5.83 -23.67 -1.63
C GLN A 149 7.04 -23.18 -0.84
N THR A 150 8.07 -22.72 -1.54
CA THR A 150 9.27 -22.16 -0.92
C THR A 150 8.96 -20.84 -0.21
N ALA A 151 8.33 -19.89 -0.89
CA ALA A 151 7.92 -18.61 -0.31
C ALA A 151 7.02 -18.79 0.92
N ARG A 152 6.07 -19.74 0.88
CA ARG A 152 5.16 -20.06 1.98
C ARG A 152 5.90 -20.54 3.24
N ARG A 153 6.91 -21.42 3.09
CA ARG A 153 7.74 -21.88 4.23
C ARG A 153 8.47 -20.73 4.94
N HIS A 154 8.75 -19.65 4.22
CA HIS A 154 9.44 -18.46 4.73
C HIS A 154 8.52 -17.26 4.98
N ARG A 155 7.19 -17.47 4.99
CA ARG A 155 6.17 -16.44 5.26
C ARG A 155 6.19 -15.27 4.25
N LEU A 156 6.52 -15.55 3.00
CA LEU A 156 6.58 -14.60 1.87
C LEU A 156 5.42 -14.77 0.86
N ALA A 157 4.41 -15.58 1.22
CA ALA A 157 3.32 -15.99 0.34
C ALA A 157 1.93 -15.70 0.92
N THR A 158 1.81 -14.71 1.81
CA THR A 158 0.51 -14.24 2.29
C THR A 158 -0.28 -13.70 1.10
N ALA A 159 -1.46 -14.27 0.84
CA ALA A 159 -2.28 -13.94 -0.31
C ALA A 159 -3.17 -12.72 -0.06
N ASN A 160 -2.57 -11.62 0.40
CA ASN A 160 -3.25 -10.38 0.80
C ASN A 160 -3.01 -9.19 -0.13
N ILE A 161 -2.24 -9.34 -1.21
CA ILE A 161 -1.92 -8.25 -2.14
C ILE A 161 -3.19 -7.52 -2.62
N GLY A 162 -3.22 -6.20 -2.45
CA GLY A 162 -4.35 -5.33 -2.78
C GLY A 162 -5.51 -5.32 -1.76
N LEU A 163 -5.43 -6.12 -0.69
CA LEU A 163 -6.43 -6.16 0.38
C LEU A 163 -6.08 -5.19 1.52
N LEU A 164 -7.03 -5.04 2.45
CA LEU A 164 -6.90 -4.15 3.61
C LEU A 164 -5.63 -4.38 4.45
N THR A 165 -5.14 -5.63 4.51
CA THR A 165 -3.92 -6.00 5.24
C THR A 165 -2.63 -5.88 4.41
N ASP A 166 -2.70 -5.45 3.15
CA ASP A 166 -1.54 -5.08 2.33
C ASP A 166 -1.02 -3.67 2.71
N ILE A 167 -0.88 -3.42 4.02
CA ILE A 167 -0.71 -2.08 4.61
C ILE A 167 0.64 -1.47 4.24
N ILE A 168 0.64 -0.25 3.70
CA ILE A 168 1.89 0.54 3.61
C ILE A 168 2.12 1.26 4.93
N CYS A 169 3.22 0.99 5.61
CA CYS A 169 3.50 1.55 6.92
C CYS A 169 4.90 2.18 6.96
N CYS A 170 5.00 3.42 7.46
CA CYS A 170 6.32 3.97 7.78
C CYS A 170 6.81 3.45 9.14
N PRO A 171 8.12 3.52 9.44
CA PRO A 171 8.66 3.06 10.72
C PRO A 171 8.04 3.70 11.98
N GLY A 172 7.51 4.93 11.86
CA GLY A 172 6.88 5.64 12.99
C GLY A 172 7.87 5.95 14.13
N GLY A 173 7.32 6.31 15.29
CA GLY A 173 8.08 6.68 16.50
C GLY A 173 8.95 5.59 17.10
N ASP A 174 8.82 4.33 16.66
CA ASP A 174 9.68 3.23 17.12
C ASP A 174 11.12 3.38 16.60
N LEU A 175 11.31 4.02 15.45
CA LEU A 175 12.63 4.19 14.81
C LEU A 175 12.90 5.63 14.32
N CYS A 176 11.88 6.37 13.92
CA CYS A 176 12.03 7.68 13.30
C CYS A 176 11.95 8.82 14.32
N ALA A 177 13.04 9.57 14.48
CA ALA A 177 13.10 10.74 15.38
C ALA A 177 12.21 11.93 14.95
N LEU A 178 11.61 11.89 13.75
CA LEU A 178 10.69 12.92 13.24
C LEU A 178 9.21 12.52 13.36
N ALA A 179 8.93 11.31 13.88
CA ALA A 179 7.57 10.84 14.00
C ALA A 179 6.86 11.52 15.17
N ASN A 180 5.57 11.78 15.01
CA ASN A 180 4.70 12.30 16.06
C ASN A 180 3.97 11.16 16.79
N ALA A 181 3.87 9.99 16.16
CA ALA A 181 3.29 8.79 16.74
C ALA A 181 3.93 7.54 16.14
N ARG A 182 3.83 6.41 16.85
CA ARG A 182 4.15 5.08 16.34
C ARG A 182 3.21 4.68 15.20
N SER A 183 3.63 3.70 14.40
CA SER A 183 2.89 3.28 13.19
C SER A 183 2.79 1.77 13.09
N VAL A 184 3.87 1.05 13.41
CA VAL A 184 3.88 -0.43 13.41
C VAL A 184 2.82 -1.02 14.35
N PRO A 185 2.66 -0.55 15.61
CA PRO A 185 1.60 -1.09 16.50
C PRO A 185 0.18 -0.87 15.98
N ILE A 186 -0.05 0.16 15.15
CA ILE A 186 -1.35 0.38 14.51
C ILE A 186 -1.57 -0.62 13.38
N ALA A 187 -0.54 -0.87 12.56
CA ALA A 187 -0.61 -1.91 11.53
C ALA A 187 -0.89 -3.28 12.15
N ASP A 188 -0.23 -3.62 13.26
CA ASP A 188 -0.43 -4.88 13.98
C ASP A 188 -1.86 -5.00 14.51
N ALA A 189 -2.38 -3.96 15.17
CA ALA A 189 -3.74 -3.96 15.68
C ALA A 189 -4.81 -4.06 14.56
N VAL A 190 -4.52 -3.54 13.36
CA VAL A 190 -5.38 -3.73 12.19
C VAL A 190 -5.28 -5.17 11.68
N ASN A 191 -4.08 -5.73 11.58
CA ASN A 191 -3.91 -7.13 11.18
C ASN A 191 -4.58 -8.11 12.15
N GLU A 192 -4.51 -7.87 13.46
CA GLU A 192 -5.21 -8.67 14.48
C GLU A 192 -6.73 -8.57 14.35
N LYS A 193 -7.24 -7.39 13.99
CA LYS A 193 -8.68 -7.16 13.82
C LYS A 193 -9.22 -7.79 12.52
N PHE A 194 -8.38 -7.90 11.50
CA PHE A 194 -8.71 -8.45 10.18
C PHE A 194 -7.81 -9.65 9.85
N ASP A 195 -7.76 -10.62 10.76
CA ASP A 195 -6.91 -11.82 10.68
C ASP A 195 -7.51 -12.93 9.78
N ASP A 196 -8.81 -12.84 9.49
CA ASP A 196 -9.53 -13.73 8.58
C ASP A 196 -9.36 -13.32 7.11
N LEU A 197 -8.63 -14.14 6.36
CA LEU A 197 -8.36 -13.91 4.95
C LEU A 197 -9.59 -14.10 4.07
N ASP A 198 -10.53 -14.97 4.44
CA ASP A 198 -11.78 -15.16 3.69
C ASP A 198 -12.64 -13.91 3.82
N TYR A 199 -12.71 -13.32 5.02
CA TYR A 199 -13.39 -12.04 5.22
C TYR A 199 -12.72 -10.90 4.41
N LEU A 200 -11.40 -10.87 4.33
CA LEU A 200 -10.68 -9.91 3.46
C LEU A 200 -11.01 -10.10 1.98
N TYR A 201 -11.21 -11.34 1.51
CA TYR A 201 -11.65 -11.60 0.15
C TYR A 201 -13.08 -11.13 -0.10
N ASP A 202 -13.97 -11.28 0.89
CA ASP A 202 -15.34 -10.77 0.82
C ASP A 202 -15.38 -9.24 0.80
N ILE A 203 -14.49 -8.58 1.54
CA ILE A 203 -14.31 -7.13 1.47
C ILE A 203 -13.84 -6.73 0.06
N GLY A 204 -12.82 -7.39 -0.47
CA GLY A 204 -12.21 -7.03 -1.75
C GLY A 204 -11.16 -5.91 -1.61
N ASP A 205 -10.82 -5.29 -2.74
CA ASP A 205 -9.66 -4.41 -2.82
C ASP A 205 -9.86 -3.10 -2.04
N ILE A 206 -9.00 -2.86 -1.06
CA ILE A 206 -8.96 -1.64 -0.23
C ILE A 206 -7.51 -1.36 0.15
N SER A 207 -7.02 -0.17 -0.18
CA SER A 207 -5.69 0.28 0.26
C SER A 207 -5.75 0.98 1.63
N LEU A 208 -4.83 0.60 2.52
CA LEU A 208 -4.62 1.24 3.82
C LEU A 208 -3.16 1.64 4.00
N ASN A 209 -2.94 2.93 4.28
CA ASN A 209 -1.60 3.48 4.44
C ASN A 209 -1.45 4.27 5.74
N ILE A 210 -0.32 4.10 6.41
CA ILE A 210 -0.04 4.67 7.74
C ILE A 210 1.23 5.53 7.66
N SER A 211 1.16 6.73 8.22
CA SER A 211 2.31 7.61 8.42
C SER A 211 2.32 8.16 9.83
N GLY A 212 3.41 7.99 10.57
CA GLY A 212 3.56 8.48 11.95
C GLY A 212 3.70 10.00 12.07
N CYS A 213 3.84 10.73 10.97
CA CYS A 213 3.81 12.20 10.95
C CYS A 213 3.46 12.77 9.56
N MET A 214 3.34 14.10 9.50
CA MET A 214 2.96 14.87 8.31
C MET A 214 3.92 14.75 7.12
N ASN A 215 5.12 14.18 7.31
CA ASN A 215 6.05 13.89 6.21
C ASN A 215 5.49 12.86 5.24
N SER A 216 4.50 12.06 5.67
CA SER A 216 3.73 11.16 4.81
C SER A 216 4.59 10.13 4.07
N CYS A 217 5.61 9.56 4.71
CA CYS A 217 6.47 8.53 4.09
C CYS A 217 5.69 7.29 3.63
N GLY A 218 4.59 6.94 4.31
CA GLY A 218 3.69 5.87 3.89
C GLY A 218 2.62 6.31 2.89
N HIS A 219 2.63 7.56 2.41
CA HIS A 219 1.70 8.07 1.40
C HIS A 219 0.20 7.98 1.83
N HIS A 220 -0.09 8.18 3.11
CA HIS A 220 -1.45 8.02 3.67
C HIS A 220 -2.54 8.81 2.93
N HIS A 221 -2.22 9.96 2.32
CA HIS A 221 -3.16 10.78 1.58
C HIS A 221 -3.75 10.13 0.31
N VAL A 222 -3.09 9.14 -0.29
CA VAL A 222 -3.50 8.52 -1.57
C VAL A 222 -4.03 7.09 -1.42
N ALA A 223 -4.18 6.62 -0.18
CA ALA A 223 -4.87 5.36 0.12
C ALA A 223 -6.37 5.57 0.29
N ASN A 224 -7.15 4.51 0.07
CA ASN A 224 -8.58 4.55 0.32
C ASN A 224 -8.87 4.88 1.79
N ILE A 225 -8.07 4.32 2.70
CA ILE A 225 -8.02 4.67 4.12
C ILE A 225 -6.60 5.09 4.48
N GLY A 226 -6.43 6.35 4.87
CA GLY A 226 -5.16 6.91 5.30
C GLY A 226 -5.13 7.20 6.79
N ILE A 227 -4.01 6.91 7.45
CA ILE A 227 -3.81 7.12 8.88
C ILE A 227 -2.59 8.02 9.09
N LEU A 228 -2.80 9.15 9.75
CA LEU A 228 -1.77 10.11 10.11
C LEU A 228 -1.61 10.20 11.63
N GLY A 229 -0.42 9.84 12.11
CA GLY A 229 0.03 10.11 13.47
C GLY A 229 0.18 11.61 13.73
N VAL A 230 -0.44 12.09 14.80
CA VAL A 230 -0.34 13.46 15.31
C VAL A 230 -0.10 13.42 16.80
N ASP A 231 0.73 14.34 17.29
CA ASP A 231 0.96 14.54 18.72
C ASP A 231 -0.06 15.56 19.25
N LYS A 232 -0.65 15.25 20.41
CA LYS A 232 -1.47 16.21 21.17
C LYS A 232 -1.14 16.10 22.65
N HIS A 233 -0.37 17.07 23.15
CA HIS A 233 0.05 17.13 24.55
C HIS A 233 0.81 15.86 24.97
N ASP A 234 1.81 15.47 24.17
CA ASP A 234 2.67 14.29 24.41
C ASP A 234 1.89 12.96 24.40
N GLU A 235 0.71 12.95 23.79
CA GLU A 235 -0.08 11.75 23.52
C GLU A 235 -0.16 11.46 22.02
N GLU A 236 -0.13 10.18 21.66
CA GLU A 236 -0.29 9.71 20.29
C GLU A 236 -1.77 9.68 19.87
N TRP A 237 -2.09 10.40 18.80
CA TRP A 237 -3.40 10.39 18.17
C TRP A 237 -3.30 10.12 16.68
N TYR A 238 -4.39 9.66 16.08
CA TYR A 238 -4.43 9.20 14.70
C TYR A 238 -5.58 9.87 13.94
N GLN A 239 -5.24 10.73 12.99
CA GLN A 239 -6.19 11.34 12.07
C GLN A 239 -6.46 10.39 10.91
N ILE A 240 -7.73 10.14 10.63
CA ILE A 240 -8.18 9.27 9.55
C ILE A 240 -8.61 10.11 8.35
N THR A 241 -8.11 9.75 7.18
CA THR A 241 -8.54 10.26 5.88
C THR A 241 -9.16 9.15 5.06
N VAL A 242 -10.21 9.46 4.29
CA VAL A 242 -10.85 8.47 3.41
C VAL A 242 -11.03 9.04 2.01
N GLY A 243 -10.95 8.18 0.99
CA GLY A 243 -11.20 8.53 -0.41
C GLY A 243 -9.96 8.91 -1.21
N GLY A 244 -8.76 8.61 -0.69
CA GLY A 244 -7.54 8.71 -1.48
C GLY A 244 -7.47 7.60 -2.52
N GLN A 245 -6.82 7.89 -3.64
CA GLN A 245 -6.62 6.94 -4.73
C GLN A 245 -5.30 7.22 -5.45
N GLN A 246 -4.53 6.18 -5.74
CA GLN A 246 -3.35 6.22 -6.61
C GLN A 246 -3.70 5.84 -8.06
N GLY A 247 -2.80 6.13 -9.00
CA GLY A 247 -2.95 5.81 -10.43
C GLY A 247 -3.58 6.93 -11.26
N ASN A 248 -4.19 6.59 -12.40
CA ASN A 248 -4.67 7.58 -13.38
C ASN A 248 -5.88 8.40 -12.89
N ALA A 249 -6.67 7.85 -11.96
CA ALA A 249 -7.77 8.54 -11.30
C ALA A 249 -7.35 9.03 -9.90
N ALA A 250 -6.15 9.61 -9.80
CA ALA A 250 -5.56 10.01 -8.53
C ALA A 250 -6.45 10.99 -7.77
N ALA A 251 -6.62 10.75 -6.48
CA ALA A 251 -7.38 11.60 -5.57
C ALA A 251 -6.69 11.68 -4.21
N ILE A 252 -6.82 12.84 -3.56
CA ILE A 252 -6.36 13.05 -2.19
C ILE A 252 -7.52 12.80 -1.23
N GLY A 253 -7.30 11.91 -0.26
CA GLY A 253 -8.27 11.58 0.78
C GLY A 253 -8.62 12.79 1.65
N LYS A 254 -9.85 12.76 2.19
CA LYS A 254 -10.38 13.83 3.06
C LYS A 254 -10.42 13.38 4.50
N VAL A 255 -10.02 14.27 5.41
CA VAL A 255 -10.10 14.04 6.86
C VAL A 255 -11.57 13.90 7.26
N ILE A 256 -11.91 12.79 7.95
CA ILE A 256 -13.29 12.52 8.36
C ILE A 256 -13.68 13.23 9.66
N GLY A 257 -12.72 13.76 10.42
CA GLY A 257 -12.97 14.55 11.62
C GLY A 257 -11.81 14.55 12.63
N PRO A 258 -12.08 14.73 13.93
CA PRO A 258 -11.07 14.68 15.00
C PRO A 258 -10.30 13.36 15.08
N SER A 259 -9.01 13.43 15.39
CA SER A 259 -8.16 12.24 15.57
C SER A 259 -8.66 11.28 16.67
N PHE A 260 -8.26 10.02 16.60
CA PHE A 260 -8.60 8.93 17.51
C PHE A 260 -7.40 8.47 18.33
N HIS A 261 -7.61 7.84 19.48
CA HIS A 261 -6.54 7.13 20.19
C HIS A 261 -6.17 5.84 19.45
N ALA A 262 -4.95 5.34 19.69
CA ALA A 262 -4.43 4.11 19.06
C ALA A 262 -5.42 2.93 19.09
N HIS A 263 -5.99 2.64 20.27
CA HIS A 263 -6.90 1.50 20.47
C HIS A 263 -8.26 1.66 19.75
N GLU A 264 -8.63 2.87 19.34
CA GLU A 264 -9.86 3.13 18.60
C GLU A 264 -9.69 2.88 17.09
N VAL A 265 -8.45 2.94 16.57
CA VAL A 265 -8.18 2.91 15.13
C VAL A 265 -8.72 1.64 14.44
N PRO A 266 -8.51 0.41 14.95
CA PRO A 266 -9.07 -0.79 14.32
C PRO A 266 -10.60 -0.80 14.28
N LEU A 267 -11.25 -0.27 15.33
CA LEU A 267 -12.71 -0.16 15.40
C LEU A 267 -13.25 0.86 14.40
N VAL A 268 -12.51 1.96 14.17
CA VAL A 268 -12.86 2.94 13.14
C VAL A 268 -12.77 2.32 11.75
N ILE A 269 -11.73 1.54 11.46
CA ILE A 269 -11.59 0.87 10.16
C ILE A 269 -12.72 -0.15 9.96
N GLU A 270 -13.06 -0.94 10.98
CA GLU A 270 -14.23 -1.84 10.96
C GLU A 270 -15.53 -1.08 10.68
N ALA A 271 -15.73 0.09 11.31
CA ALA A 271 -16.88 0.94 11.04
C ALA A 271 -16.94 1.42 9.57
N LEU A 272 -15.80 1.79 8.98
CA LEU A 272 -15.72 2.20 7.57
C LEU A 272 -16.02 1.02 6.62
N VAL A 273 -15.42 -0.15 6.89
CA VAL A 273 -15.64 -1.38 6.12
C VAL A 273 -17.10 -1.82 6.22
N THR A 274 -17.71 -1.71 7.40
CA THR A 274 -19.12 -2.07 7.62
C THR A 274 -20.05 -1.21 6.76
N VAL A 275 -19.85 0.12 6.74
CA VAL A 275 -20.64 1.01 5.86
C VAL A 275 -20.46 0.63 4.39
N TYR A 276 -19.22 0.33 3.98
CA TYR A 276 -18.96 -0.12 2.63
C TYR A 276 -19.72 -1.41 2.29
N ILE A 277 -19.62 -2.46 3.11
CA ILE A 277 -20.31 -3.73 2.87
C ILE A 277 -21.83 -3.55 2.85
N GLU A 278 -22.40 -2.75 3.76
CA GLU A 278 -23.85 -2.49 3.84
C GLU A 278 -24.38 -1.72 2.63
N GLN A 279 -23.57 -0.83 2.04
CA GLN A 279 -24.01 0.13 1.02
C GLN A 279 -23.54 -0.22 -0.39
N ARG A 280 -22.58 -1.14 -0.56
CA ARG A 280 -22.02 -1.46 -1.87
C ARG A 280 -23.01 -2.17 -2.79
N LEU A 281 -22.94 -1.84 -4.06
CA LEU A 281 -23.58 -2.63 -5.12
C LEU A 281 -22.72 -3.88 -5.43
N PRO A 282 -23.29 -4.92 -6.09
CA PRO A 282 -22.50 -6.06 -6.52
C PRO A 282 -21.26 -5.64 -7.31
N SER A 283 -20.10 -6.17 -6.93
CA SER A 283 -18.79 -5.88 -7.52
C SER A 283 -18.29 -4.43 -7.39
N GLU A 284 -18.95 -3.59 -6.59
CA GLU A 284 -18.51 -2.22 -6.34
C GLU A 284 -17.34 -2.21 -5.35
N ARG A 285 -16.24 -1.52 -5.70
CA ARG A 285 -15.08 -1.37 -4.81
C ARG A 285 -15.35 -0.30 -3.76
N PHE A 286 -14.58 -0.31 -2.68
CA PHE A 286 -14.70 0.68 -1.60
C PHE A 286 -14.71 2.13 -2.10
N ILE A 287 -13.78 2.46 -3.00
CA ILE A 287 -13.65 3.82 -3.52
C ILE A 287 -14.85 4.23 -4.37
N ASP A 288 -15.42 3.30 -5.15
CA ASP A 288 -16.57 3.57 -6.02
C ASP A 288 -17.83 3.78 -5.16
N THR A 289 -18.03 2.94 -4.13
CA THR A 289 -19.11 3.12 -3.15
C THR A 289 -19.01 4.48 -2.46
N LEU A 290 -17.82 4.85 -2.00
CA LEU A 290 -17.59 6.14 -1.35
C LEU A 290 -17.89 7.31 -2.26
N GLN A 291 -17.46 7.25 -3.53
CA GLN A 291 -17.75 8.30 -4.51
C GLN A 291 -19.24 8.45 -4.78
N ARG A 292 -19.99 7.32 -4.81
CA ARG A 292 -21.43 7.31 -5.06
C ARG A 292 -22.25 7.86 -3.89
N ILE A 293 -21.98 7.42 -2.65
CA ILE A 293 -22.80 7.78 -1.48
C ILE A 293 -22.26 8.99 -0.70
N GLY A 294 -21.04 9.42 -1.03
CA GLY A 294 -20.33 10.48 -0.32
C GLY A 294 -19.69 10.00 0.99
N ILE A 295 -18.93 10.90 1.62
CA ILE A 295 -18.14 10.62 2.83
C ILE A 295 -18.98 10.62 4.12
N GLU A 296 -20.17 11.22 4.09
CA GLU A 296 -20.94 11.47 5.33
C GLU A 296 -21.39 10.19 6.04
N PRO A 297 -21.90 9.14 5.36
CA PRO A 297 -22.27 7.88 6.02
C PRO A 297 -21.09 7.23 6.75
N PHE A 298 -19.90 7.25 6.13
CA PHE A 298 -18.66 6.73 6.71
C PHE A 298 -18.25 7.50 7.95
N LYS A 299 -18.30 8.84 7.87
CA LYS A 299 -18.02 9.72 8.99
C LYS A 299 -18.99 9.46 10.14
N VAL A 300 -20.30 9.47 9.91
CA VAL A 300 -21.30 9.24 10.97
C VAL A 300 -21.05 7.92 11.69
N ARG A 301 -20.76 6.83 10.96
CA ARG A 301 -20.45 5.53 11.58
C ARG A 301 -19.15 5.56 12.37
N ALA A 302 -18.08 6.18 11.85
CA ALA A 302 -16.78 6.24 12.50
C ALA A 302 -16.81 6.95 13.87
N TYR A 303 -17.74 7.88 14.09
CA TYR A 303 -17.90 8.59 15.38
C TYR A 303 -19.07 8.07 16.23
N ALA A 304 -19.81 7.06 15.75
CA ALA A 304 -20.95 6.51 16.48
C ALA A 304 -20.51 5.97 17.86
N GLY A 305 -21.15 6.45 18.92
CA GLY A 305 -20.84 6.05 20.30
C GLY A 305 -19.66 6.78 20.95
N ARG A 306 -18.96 7.67 20.24
CA ARG A 306 -17.84 8.45 20.81
C ARG A 306 -18.32 9.54 21.78
N ASP A 307 -19.48 10.13 21.52
CA ASP A 307 -20.11 11.10 22.44
C ASP A 307 -20.52 10.45 23.78
N ARG A 308 -20.82 9.14 23.80
CA ARG A 308 -21.08 8.41 25.05
C ARG A 308 -19.81 8.17 25.88
N ARG A 309 -18.65 8.01 25.24
CA ARG A 309 -17.36 7.76 25.92
C ARG A 309 -16.75 9.02 26.53
N ARG A 310 -16.96 10.20 25.91
CA ARG A 310 -16.58 11.48 26.51
C ARG A 310 -17.28 11.72 27.86
N GLY A 311 -18.58 11.42 27.93
CA GLY A 311 -19.36 11.49 29.18
C GLY A 311 -18.83 10.56 30.28
N ALA A 312 -18.59 9.28 29.95
CA ALA A 312 -18.08 8.30 30.92
C ALA A 312 -16.67 8.66 31.47
N SER A 313 -15.81 9.26 30.66
CA SER A 313 -14.45 9.68 31.07
C SER A 313 -14.45 10.95 31.94
N GLN A 314 -15.44 11.83 31.79
CA GLN A 314 -15.64 12.98 32.67
C GLN A 314 -16.24 12.56 34.01
N GLU A 315 -17.26 11.71 34.02
CA GLU A 315 -17.86 11.19 35.27
C GLU A 315 -16.84 10.39 36.11
N SER A 316 -15.98 9.60 35.47
CA SER A 316 -14.92 8.84 36.16
C SER A 316 -13.82 9.72 36.76
N ARG A 317 -13.61 10.94 36.25
CA ARG A 317 -12.66 11.92 36.81
C ARG A 317 -13.26 12.75 37.95
N GLU A 318 -14.58 12.93 37.98
CA GLU A 318 -15.27 13.60 39.09
C GLU A 318 -15.41 12.70 40.32
N ILE A 319 -15.54 11.38 40.15
CA ILE A 319 -15.73 10.43 41.27
C ILE A 319 -14.43 10.16 42.06
N VAL A 320 -13.25 10.46 41.50
CA VAL A 320 -11.96 10.24 42.18
C VAL A 320 -11.49 11.47 42.99
N ASN A 321 -12.26 12.57 42.98
CA ASN A 321 -11.98 13.79 43.76
C ASN A 321 -13.09 14.09 44.80
N VAL A 322 -13.43 13.10 45.62
CA VAL A 322 -14.20 13.31 46.87
C VAL A 322 -13.52 12.56 48.01
#